data_AF-A0A4P9VGP6-F1
#
_entry.id   AF-A0A4P9VGP6-F1
#
_cell.length_a   1.000
_cell.length_b   1.000
_cell.length_c   1.000
_cell.angle_alpha   90.00
_cell.angle_beta   90.00
_cell.angle_gamma   90.00
#
_symmetry.space_group_name_H-M   'P 1'
#
loop_
_entity.id
_entity.type
_entity.pdbx_description
1 polymer ?
#
loop_
_entity_poly.entity_id
_entity_poly.type
_entity_poly.pdbx_seq_one_letter_code
_entity_poly.pdbx_strand_id
1 'polypeptide(L)'
;MTPGIFTALHTFGRDLKWNVHVHLSTTRGGLCADQTTWQSLYFAKHSLMPMWRYEIINLLRNAYETLTLPPTLSTYTLWNRWLDQHYQKPWIVHLAKASKNHQKNVNYLGRYIKRPP
;
A
#
# COMPACT_ATOMS: atom_id res chain seq x y z
N MET A 1 9.88 16.96 2.47
CA MET A 1 10.36 16.19 1.31
C MET A 1 9.16 15.50 0.67
N THR A 2 9.09 15.47 -0.66
CA THR A 2 8.04 14.77 -1.42
C THR A 2 8.68 13.64 -2.23
N PRO A 3 8.48 12.36 -1.85
CA PRO A 3 8.92 11.22 -2.65
C PRO A 3 7.96 10.99 -3.82
N GLY A 4 8.47 10.39 -4.89
CA GLY A 4 7.63 9.82 -5.94
C GLY A 4 7.00 8.52 -5.43
N ILE A 5 5.68 8.37 -5.63
CA ILE A 5 4.92 7.18 -5.26
C ILE A 5 4.07 6.75 -6.45
N PHE A 6 4.05 5.45 -6.72
CA PHE A 6 3.13 4.80 -7.63
C PHE A 6 2.47 3.63 -6.90
N THR A 7 1.17 3.51 -7.04
CA THR A 7 0.38 2.43 -6.46
C THR A 7 -0.51 1.76 -7.52
N ALA A 8 -0.64 0.45 -7.42
CA ALA A 8 -1.60 -0.34 -8.18
C ALA A 8 -2.29 -1.33 -7.25
N LEU A 9 -3.62 -1.41 -7.33
CA LEU A 9 -4.43 -2.38 -6.59
C LEU A 9 -4.76 -3.55 -7.51
N HIS A 10 -4.57 -4.76 -7.00
CA HIS A 10 -4.92 -6.00 -7.68
C HIS A 10 -5.89 -6.80 -6.83
N THR A 11 -6.89 -7.39 -7.47
CA THR A 11 -7.88 -8.29 -6.84
C THR A 11 -7.51 -9.76 -6.99
N PHE A 12 -6.77 -10.10 -8.05
CA PHE A 12 -6.42 -11.47 -8.40
C PHE A 12 -4.91 -11.71 -8.44
N GLY A 13 -4.51 -12.93 -8.12
CA GLY A 13 -3.15 -13.43 -8.30
C GLY A 13 -2.86 -13.81 -9.75
N ARG A 14 -1.63 -14.27 -10.01
CA ARG A 14 -1.19 -14.72 -11.33
C ARG A 14 -2.02 -15.90 -11.87
N ASP A 15 -2.53 -16.74 -10.98
CA ASP A 15 -3.40 -17.88 -11.28
C ASP A 15 -4.90 -17.51 -11.29
N LEU A 16 -5.22 -16.22 -11.32
CA LEU A 16 -6.57 -15.65 -11.30
C LEU A 16 -7.41 -15.98 -10.06
N LYS A 17 -6.79 -16.55 -9.02
CA LYS A 17 -7.47 -16.73 -7.73
C LYS A 17 -7.53 -15.41 -6.97
N TRP A 18 -8.57 -15.28 -6.15
CA TRP A 18 -8.76 -14.13 -5.27
C TRP A 18 -7.53 -13.91 -4.39
N ASN A 19 -6.91 -12.75 -4.55
CA ASN A 19 -5.73 -12.35 -3.79
C ASN A 19 -5.60 -10.83 -3.88
N VAL A 20 -6.30 -10.10 -3.01
CA VAL A 20 -6.28 -8.64 -3.00
C VAL A 20 -4.95 -8.14 -2.44
N HIS A 21 -4.19 -7.40 -3.24
CA HIS A 21 -2.90 -6.86 -2.82
C HIS A 21 -2.58 -5.53 -3.52
N VAL A 22 -1.72 -4.73 -2.89
CA VAL A 22 -1.26 -3.45 -3.43
C VAL A 22 0.21 -3.57 -3.84
N HIS A 23 0.51 -3.20 -5.07
CA HIS A 23 1.87 -2.90 -5.49
C HIS A 23 2.15 -1.43 -5.26
N LEU A 24 3.08 -1.12 -4.35
CA LEU A 24 3.55 0.22 -4.09
C LEU A 24 5.03 0.32 -4.49
N SER A 25 5.32 1.25 -5.38
CA SER A 25 6.68 1.64 -5.75
C SER A 25 6.93 3.07 -5.30
N THR A 26 8.08 3.31 -4.69
CA THR A 26 8.45 4.65 -4.24
C THR A 26 9.94 4.91 -4.46
N THR A 27 10.27 6.17 -4.68
CA THR A 27 11.67 6.60 -4.75
C THR A 27 12.32 6.55 -3.37
N ARG A 28 13.62 6.22 -3.31
CA ARG A 28 14.43 6.26 -2.08
C ARG A 28 14.96 7.66 -1.78
N GLY A 29 14.09 8.64 -1.97
CA GLY A 29 14.38 10.05 -1.84
C GLY A 29 13.25 10.86 -2.44
N GLY A 30 13.37 12.17 -2.31
CA GLY A 30 12.37 13.09 -2.81
C GLY A 30 12.90 14.51 -2.85
N LEU A 31 12.13 15.39 -3.47
CA LEU A 31 12.44 16.81 -3.53
C LEU A 31 12.14 17.47 -2.18
N CYS A 32 12.96 18.42 -1.77
CA CYS A 32 12.69 19.33 -0.67
C CYS A 32 11.44 20.18 -0.94
N ALA A 33 10.95 20.87 0.09
CA ALA A 33 9.75 21.71 -0.02
C ALA A 33 9.91 22.84 -1.06
N ASP A 34 11.13 23.35 -1.20
CA ASP A 34 11.52 24.35 -2.20
C ASP A 34 11.74 23.76 -3.61
N GLN A 35 11.63 22.43 -3.76
CA GLN A 35 11.83 21.67 -4.98
C GLN A 35 13.22 21.79 -5.62
N THR A 36 14.21 22.36 -4.91
CA THR A 36 15.55 22.59 -5.47
C THR A 36 16.50 21.43 -5.21
N THR A 37 16.29 20.73 -4.09
CA THR A 37 17.25 19.76 -3.56
C THR A 37 16.63 18.38 -3.46
N TRP A 38 17.36 17.37 -3.95
CA TRP A 38 17.00 15.97 -3.72
C TRP A 38 17.63 15.47 -2.43
N GLN A 39 16.82 14.89 -1.55
CA GLN A 39 17.30 14.25 -0.32
C GLN A 39 17.00 12.74 -0.35
N SER A 40 17.87 11.93 0.26
CA SER A 40 17.70 10.48 0.34
C SER A 40 16.71 10.06 1.42
N LEU A 41 15.95 9.01 1.16
CA LEU A 41 15.01 8.39 2.09
C LEU A 41 15.33 6.91 2.28
N TYR A 42 15.18 6.42 3.51
CA TYR A 42 15.34 5.02 3.86
C TYR A 42 14.08 4.48 4.52
N PHE A 43 13.68 3.28 4.11
CA PHE A 43 12.52 2.59 4.67
C PHE A 43 13.00 1.43 5.55
N ALA A 44 12.97 1.63 6.86
CA ALA A 44 13.28 0.58 7.82
C ALA A 44 12.10 -0.40 7.90
N LYS A 45 12.27 -1.63 7.38
CA LYS A 45 11.22 -2.65 7.31
C LYS A 45 10.50 -2.87 8.65
N HIS A 46 11.27 -2.98 9.73
CA HIS A 46 10.75 -3.25 11.07
C HIS A 46 9.81 -2.14 11.57
N SER A 47 10.11 -0.88 11.28
CA SER A 47 9.26 0.25 11.66
C SER A 47 8.11 0.44 10.67
N LEU A 48 8.36 0.20 9.38
CA LEU A 48 7.36 0.39 8.32
C LEU A 48 6.17 -0.57 8.47
N MET A 49 6.39 -1.84 8.79
CA MET A 49 5.31 -2.82 8.91
C MET A 49 4.22 -2.45 9.92
N PRO A 50 4.54 -2.10 11.19
CA PRO A 50 3.51 -1.67 12.15
C PRO A 50 2.87 -0.34 11.77
N MET A 51 3.63 0.62 11.21
CA MET A 51 3.07 1.88 10.70
C MET A 51 2.06 1.63 9.57
N TRP A 52 2.43 0.81 8.58
CA TRP A 52 1.56 0.44 7.48
C TRP A 52 0.27 -0.22 7.96
N ARG A 53 0.39 -1.18 8.88
CA ARG A 53 -0.78 -1.84 9.48
C ARG A 53 -1.70 -0.83 10.17
N TYR A 54 -1.14 0.07 10.96
CA TYR A 54 -1.91 1.11 11.64
C TYR A 54 -2.63 2.02 10.64
N GLU A 55 -1.92 2.55 9.65
CA GLU A 55 -2.51 3.48 8.67
C GLU A 55 -3.60 2.82 7.84
N ILE A 56 -3.43 1.57 7.40
CA ILE A 56 -4.47 0.87 6.63
C ILE A 56 -5.72 0.60 7.48
N ILE A 57 -5.55 0.13 8.72
CA ILE A 57 -6.69 -0.10 9.61
C ILE A 57 -7.41 1.21 9.93
N ASN A 58 -6.66 2.29 10.17
CA ASN A 58 -7.23 3.61 10.43
C ASN A 58 -7.97 4.17 9.21
N LEU A 59 -7.39 4.03 8.01
CA LEU A 59 -8.02 4.42 6.75
C LEU A 59 -9.35 3.69 6.54
N LEU A 60 -9.37 2.37 6.75
CA LEU A 60 -10.59 1.56 6.63
C LEU A 60 -11.64 1.93 7.68
N ARG A 61 -11.21 2.23 8.92
CA ARG A 61 -12.10 2.69 9.99
C ARG A 61 -12.78 4.02 9.61
N ASN A 62 -12.01 4.97 9.10
CA ASN A 62 -12.51 6.29 8.70
C ASN A 62 -13.39 6.25 7.43
N ALA A 63 -13.20 5.24 6.58
CA ALA A 63 -13.98 5.05 5.36
C ALA A 63 -15.33 4.35 5.59
N TYR A 64 -15.69 3.97 6.83
CA TYR A 64 -16.89 3.18 7.12
C TYR A 64 -18.16 3.73 6.45
N GLU A 65 -18.42 5.03 6.56
CA GLU A 65 -19.63 5.68 6.02
C GLU A 65 -19.69 5.69 4.47
N THR A 66 -18.56 5.46 3.79
CA THR A 66 -18.48 5.48 2.33
C THR A 66 -18.35 4.09 1.71
N LEU A 67 -18.07 3.07 2.52
CA LEU A 67 -17.89 1.70 2.06
C LEU A 67 -19.23 0.98 1.93
N THR A 68 -19.42 0.26 0.82
CA THR A 68 -20.48 -0.73 0.71
C THR A 68 -20.04 -2.01 1.42
N LEU A 69 -20.59 -2.26 2.60
CA LEU A 69 -20.24 -3.39 3.45
C LEU A 69 -21.30 -4.50 3.36
N PRO A 70 -20.90 -5.78 3.51
CA PRO A 70 -21.85 -6.88 3.61
C PRO A 70 -22.72 -6.74 4.87
N PRO A 71 -23.94 -7.32 4.90
CA PRO A 71 -24.83 -7.23 6.06
C PRO A 71 -24.20 -7.66 7.39
N THR A 72 -23.25 -8.59 7.35
CA THR A 72 -22.49 -9.08 8.51
C THR A 72 -21.57 -8.04 9.14
N LEU A 73 -21.26 -6.95 8.44
CA LEU A 73 -20.39 -5.85 8.87
C LEU A 73 -21.12 -4.49 8.82
N SER A 74 -22.45 -4.51 8.79
CA SER A 74 -23.32 -3.35 8.52
C SER A 74 -23.38 -2.28 9.63
N THR A 75 -22.83 -2.56 10.81
CA THR A 75 -22.74 -1.58 11.90
C THR A 75 -21.29 -1.24 12.17
N TYR A 76 -21.03 0.00 12.57
CA TYR A 76 -19.68 0.46 12.88
C TYR A 76 -19.02 -0.40 13.96
N THR A 77 -19.77 -0.87 14.96
CA THR A 77 -19.26 -1.76 16.00
C THR A 77 -18.79 -3.10 15.45
N LEU A 78 -19.54 -3.72 14.52
CA LEU A 78 -19.16 -4.99 13.88
C LEU A 78 -17.96 -4.80 12.95
N TRP A 79 -17.98 -3.72 12.16
CA TRP A 79 -16.86 -3.32 11.30
C TRP A 79 -15.58 -3.11 12.10
N ASN A 80 -15.66 -2.34 13.18
CA ASN A 80 -14.51 -2.02 14.01
C ASN A 80 -13.95 -3.28 14.70
N ARG A 81 -14.82 -4.16 15.20
CA ARG A 81 -14.40 -5.45 15.78
C ARG A 81 -13.68 -6.32 14.75
N TRP A 82 -14.18 -6.36 13.52
CA TRP A 82 -13.54 -7.10 12.43
C TRP A 82 -12.16 -6.53 12.09
N LEU A 83 -12.03 -5.20 12.02
CA LEU A 83 -10.73 -4.53 11.83
C LEU A 83 -9.75 -4.82 12.96
N ASP A 84 -10.21 -4.80 14.21
CA ASP A 84 -9.38 -5.10 15.39
C ASP A 84 -8.81 -6.53 15.32
N GLN A 85 -9.62 -7.51 14.89
CA GLN A 85 -9.15 -8.89 14.67
C GLN A 85 -8.05 -8.97 13.60
N HIS A 86 -8.12 -8.17 12.54
CA HIS A 86 -7.07 -8.13 11.51
C HIS A 86 -5.84 -7.33 11.94
N TYR A 87 -6.00 -6.33 12.80
CA TYR A 87 -4.89 -5.59 13.38
C TYR A 87 -3.98 -6.49 14.25
N GLN A 88 -4.56 -7.47 14.96
CA GLN A 88 -3.78 -8.41 15.78
C GLN A 88 -2.97 -9.43 14.96
N LYS A 89 -3.25 -9.59 13.67
CA LYS A 89 -2.48 -10.50 12.81
C LYS A 89 -1.10 -9.93 12.50
N PRO A 90 -0.10 -10.77 12.20
CA PRO A 90 1.16 -10.33 11.61
C PRO A 90 0.93 -9.81 10.18
N TRP A 91 1.42 -8.60 9.88
CA TRP A 91 1.37 -8.02 8.54
C TRP A 91 2.76 -8.03 7.93
N ILE A 92 2.94 -8.74 6.82
CA ILE A 92 4.22 -8.82 6.12
C ILE A 92 4.22 -7.85 4.95
N VAL A 93 5.01 -6.78 5.05
CA VAL A 93 5.31 -5.90 3.91
C VAL A 93 6.62 -6.36 3.28
N HIS A 94 6.54 -6.87 2.05
CA HIS A 94 7.72 -7.26 1.30
C HIS A 94 8.39 -6.02 0.68
N LEU A 95 9.59 -5.68 1.16
CA LEU A 95 10.40 -4.62 0.58
C LEU A 95 11.41 -5.21 -0.41
N ALA A 96 11.22 -4.90 -1.69
CA ALA A 96 12.18 -5.26 -2.73
C ALA A 96 13.48 -4.45 -2.57
N LYS A 97 14.60 -5.02 -3.03
CA LYS A 97 15.87 -4.30 -3.11
C LYS A 97 15.72 -3.08 -4.03
N ALA A 98 16.36 -1.99 -3.67
CA ALA A 98 16.38 -0.78 -4.48
C ALA A 98 17.01 -1.05 -5.85
N SER A 99 16.33 -0.61 -6.92
CA SER A 99 16.80 -0.73 -8.30
C SER A 99 17.21 0.64 -8.82
N LYS A 100 18.44 0.75 -9.33
CA LYS A 100 18.93 1.95 -10.04
C LYS A 100 18.51 2.00 -11.51
N ASN A 101 17.94 0.91 -12.04
CA ASN A 101 17.58 0.83 -13.46
C ASN A 101 16.19 1.43 -13.68
N HIS A 102 16.15 2.70 -14.09
CA HIS A 102 14.92 3.44 -14.33
C HIS A 102 14.04 2.78 -15.41
N GLN A 103 14.61 2.33 -16.53
CA GLN A 103 13.85 1.69 -17.60
C GLN A 103 13.13 0.43 -17.12
N LYS A 104 13.81 -0.41 -16.33
CA LYS A 104 13.21 -1.63 -15.74
C LYS A 104 12.10 -1.26 -14.76
N ASN A 105 12.28 -0.21 -13.98
CA ASN A 105 11.26 0.26 -13.04
C ASN A 105 10.03 0.78 -13.81
N VAL A 106 10.19 1.62 -14.83
CA VAL A 106 9.08 2.10 -15.68
C VAL A 106 8.38 0.95 -16.39
N ASN A 107 9.12 0.00 -16.95
CA ASN A 107 8.55 -1.20 -17.58
C ASN A 107 7.79 -2.08 -16.57
N TYR A 108 8.27 -2.16 -15.33
CA TYR A 108 7.54 -2.81 -14.24
C TYR A 108 6.19 -2.12 -14.06
N LEU A 109 6.17 -0.80 -13.82
CA LEU A 109 4.95 -0.01 -13.65
C LEU A 109 3.99 -0.19 -14.83
N GLY A 110 4.49 -0.06 -16.06
CA GLY A 110 3.69 -0.19 -17.28
C GLY A 110 3.01 -1.56 -17.44
N ARG A 111 3.61 -2.65 -16.96
CA ARG A 111 2.96 -3.98 -17.00
C ARG A 111 1.75 -4.09 -16.08
N TYR A 112 1.75 -3.39 -14.95
CA TYR A 112 0.63 -3.38 -14.01
C TYR A 112 -0.47 -2.40 -14.44
N ILE A 113 -0.14 -1.38 -15.24
CA ILE A 113 -1.13 -0.54 -15.91
C ILE A 113 -1.81 -1.31 -17.06
N LYS A 114 -1.02 -2.01 -17.89
CA LYS A 114 -1.52 -2.69 -19.11
C LYS A 114 -2.38 -3.92 -18.81
N ARG A 115 -2.21 -4.57 -17.67
CA ARG A 115 -3.02 -5.70 -17.24
C ARG A 115 -4.07 -5.20 -16.24
N PRO A 116 -5.23 -4.72 -16.70
CA PRO A 116 -6.35 -4.54 -15.79
C PRO A 116 -6.71 -5.92 -15.17
N PRO A 117 -7.30 -5.92 -13.97
CA PRO A 117 -7.66 -7.15 -13.25
C PRO A 117 -8.60 -8.05 -14.06
#